data_AF-A0A3D5PMK3-F1
#
_entry.id   AF-A0A3D5PMK3-F1
#
_cell.length_a   1.000
_cell.length_b   1.000
_cell.length_c   1.000
_cell.angle_alpha   90.00
_cell.angle_beta   90.00
_cell.angle_gamma   90.00
#
_symmetry.space_group_name_H-M   'P 1'
#
loop_
_entity.id
_entity.type
_entity.pdbx_description
1 polymer ?
#
loop_
_entity_poly.entity_id
_entity_poly.type
_entity_poly.pdbx_seq_one_letter_code
_entity_poly.pdbx_strand_id
1 'polypeptide(L)' 'MPNIIAFGMLAIWPFVTLVMFKRLPVEKAFIWAIVAGYLILPPPPAGFDFPLLPAFDKDTIQNL' A
#
# COMPACT_ATOMS: atom_id res chain seq x y z
N MET A 1 -12.81 -15.13 -1.81
CA MET A 1 -12.85 -15.15 -3.29
C MET A 1 -11.80 -14.16 -3.80
N PRO A 2 -10.98 -14.49 -4.81
CA PRO A 2 -9.98 -13.57 -5.34
C PRO A 2 -10.65 -12.30 -5.90
N ASN A 3 -10.26 -11.12 -5.40
CA ASN A 3 -10.81 -9.84 -5.85
C ASN A 3 -9.72 -9.07 -6.62
N ILE A 4 -9.85 -9.03 -7.94
CA ILE A 4 -8.89 -8.35 -8.82
C ILE A 4 -8.71 -6.87 -8.50
N ILE A 5 -9.76 -6.20 -8.02
CA ILE A 5 -9.71 -4.80 -7.62
C ILE A 5 -8.82 -4.65 -6.37
N ALA A 6 -8.98 -5.53 -5.38
CA ALA A 6 -8.17 -5.49 -4.16
C ALA A 6 -6.68 -5.71 -4.44
N PHE A 7 -6.33 -6.70 -5.28
CA PHE A 7 -4.94 -6.93 -5.67
C PHE A 7 -4.38 -5.78 -6.52
N GLY A 8 -5.18 -5.20 -7.41
CA GLY A 8 -4.80 -4.02 -8.19
C GLY A 8 -4.50 -2.80 -7.30
N MET A 9 -5.30 -2.57 -6.26
CA MET A 9 -5.08 -1.50 -5.29
C MET A 9 -3.77 -1.67 -4.53
N LEU A 10 -3.44 -2.89 -4.10
CA LEU A 10 -2.15 -3.18 -3.45
C LEU A 10 -0.97 -2.98 -4.43
N ALA A 11 -1.11 -3.45 -5.67
CA ALA A 11 -0.06 -3.34 -6.67
C ALA A 11 0.24 -1.89 -7.09
N ILE A 12 -0.79 -1.02 -7.16
CA ILE A 12 -0.62 0.38 -7.56
C ILE A 12 -0.13 1.28 -6.41
N TRP A 13 -0.30 0.84 -5.16
CA TRP A 13 -0.01 1.65 -3.97
C TRP A 13 1.41 2.23 -3.92
N PRO A 14 2.49 1.47 -4.20
CA PRO A 14 3.84 2.03 -4.22
C PRO A 14 3.99 3.19 -5.21
N PHE A 15 3.33 3.11 -6.37
CA PHE A 15 3.34 4.20 -7.36
C PHE A 15 2.58 5.42 -6.86
N VAL A 16 1.45 5.24 -6.18
CA VAL A 16 0.70 6.33 -5.54
C VAL A 16 1.58 7.02 -4.49
N THR A 17 2.26 6.26 -3.64
CA THR A 17 3.22 6.77 -2.66
C THR A 17 4.34 7.56 -3.34
N LEU A 18 4.97 7.02 -4.40
CA LEU A 18 5.99 7.74 -5.15
C LEU A 18 5.48 9.07 -5.72
N VAL A 19 4.24 9.13 -6.21
CA VAL A 19 3.61 10.37 -6.68
C VAL A 19 3.40 11.35 -5.52
N MET A 20 2.97 10.89 -4.35
CA MET A 20 2.84 11.73 -3.16
C MET A 20 4.17 12.38 -2.78
N PHE A 21 5.26 11.60 -2.72
CA PHE A 21 6.60 12.12 -2.40
C PHE A 21 7.17 13.05 -3.48
N LYS A 22 6.73 12.92 -4.74
CA LYS A 22 7.09 13.86 -5.80
C LYS A 22 6.30 15.18 -5.76
N ARG A 23 5.08 15.16 -5.22
CA ARG A 23 4.12 16.29 -5.28
C ARG A 23 4.00 17.05 -3.98
N LEU A 24 4.26 16.42 -2.84
CA LEU A 24 4.10 16.98 -1.51
C LEU A 24 5.46 17.14 -0.81
N PRO A 25 5.58 18.07 0.16
CA PRO A 25 6.70 18.06 1.11
C PRO A 25 6.82 16.69 1.78
N VAL A 26 8.06 16.27 2.07
CA VAL A 26 8.39 14.92 2.56
C VAL A 26 7.59 14.56 3.81
N GLU A 27 7.41 15.49 4.74
CA GLU A 27 6.68 15.28 5.98
C GLU A 27 5.20 14.98 5.72
N LYS A 28 4.59 15.70 4.77
CA LYS A 28 3.19 15.50 4.39
C LYS A 28 3.01 14.21 3.60
N ALA A 29 3.94 13.92 2.68
CA ALA A 29 3.91 12.68 1.90
C ALA A 29 3.96 11.45 2.81
N PHE A 30 4.84 11.47 3.82
CA PHE A 30 4.96 10.39 4.79
C PHE A 30 3.67 10.17 5.59
N ILE A 31 3.09 11.24 6.15
CA ILE A 31 1.83 11.16 6.89
C ILE A 31 0.71 10.61 5.99
N TRP A 32 0.59 11.12 4.76
CA TRP A 32 -0.45 10.66 3.84
C TRP A 32 -0.25 9.23 3.37
N ALA A 33 0.98 8.76 3.15
CA ALA A 33 1.25 7.38 2.78
C ALA A 33 0.79 6.38 3.87
N ILE A 34 0.93 6.76 5.15
CA ILE A 34 0.47 5.94 6.27
C ILE A 34 -1.05 6.06 6.43
N VAL A 35 -1.59 7.27 6.54
CA VAL A 35 -3.01 7.49 6.82
C VAL A 35 -3.89 7.02 5.66
N ALA A 36 -3.58 7.43 4.43
CA ALA A 36 -4.37 7.00 3.28
C ALA A 36 -4.18 5.50 3.00
N GLY A 37 -2.99 4.94 3.21
CA GLY A 37 -2.79 3.50 3.03
C GLY A 37 -3.64 2.71 4.01
N TYR A 38 -3.71 3.12 5.28
CA TYR A 38 -4.52 2.44 6.28
C TYR A 38 -6.02 2.51 5.99
N LEU A 39 -6.48 3.64 5.42
CA LEU A 39 -7.88 3.91 5.11
C LEU A 39 -8.35 3.33 3.78
N ILE A 40 -7.49 3.29 2.76
CA ILE A 40 -7.86 2.95 1.38
C ILE A 40 -7.49 1.50 1.05
N LEU A 41 -6.37 0.99 1.55
CA LEU A 41 -5.93 -0.36 1.17
C LEU A 41 -6.90 -1.43 1.66
N PRO A 42 -7.15 -2.45 0.83
CA PRO A 42 -8.08 -3.51 1.17
C PRO A 42 -7.61 -4.27 2.41
N PRO A 43 -8.51 -4.61 3.34
CA PRO A 43 -8.17 -5.44 4.48
C PRO A 43 -7.87 -6.90 4.05
N PRO A 44 -7.30 -7.71 4.97
CA PRO A 44 -7.16 -9.14 4.75
C PRO A 44 -8.48 -9.78 4.27
N PRO A 45 -8.44 -10.74 3.33
CA PRO A 45 -7.28 -11.54 2.93
C PRO A 45 -6.52 -11.02 1.69
N ALA A 46 -6.65 -9.75 1.32
CA ALA A 46 -5.90 -9.19 0.19
C ALA A 46 -4.42 -9.00 0.56
N GLY A 47 -3.52 -9.75 -0.08
CA GLY A 47 -2.08 -9.65 0.13
C GLY A 47 -1.30 -10.53 -0.85
N PHE A 48 -0.08 -10.12 -1.21
CA PHE A 48 0.81 -10.95 -2.00
C PHE A 48 1.70 -11.78 -1.08
N ASP A 49 1.53 -13.11 -1.15
CA ASP A 49 2.31 -14.05 -0.34
C ASP A 49 3.51 -14.55 -1.17
N PHE A 50 4.66 -13.94 -0.92
CA PHE A 50 5.92 -14.33 -1.57
C PHE A 50 6.69 -15.29 -0.65
N PRO A 51 7.29 -16.36 -1.20
CA PRO A 51 8.10 -17.26 -0.40
C PRO A 51 9.26 -16.49 0.26
N LEU A 52 9.48 -16.73 1.56
CA LEU A 52 10.55 -16.14 2.38
C LEU A 52 10.38 -14.65 2.75
N LEU A 53 9.29 -14.00 2.34
CA LEU A 53 8.98 -12.62 2.71
C LEU A 53 7.70 -12.58 3.55
N PRO A 54 7.50 -11.55 4.40
CA PRO A 54 6.18 -11.30 4.96
C PRO A 54 5.19 -11.02 3.83
N ALA A 55 3.91 -11.37 4.04
CA ALA A 55 2.87 -11.07 3.07
C ALA A 55 2.80 -9.56 2.84
N PHE A 56 2.76 -9.13 1.57
CA PHE A 56 2.60 -7.73 1.20
C PHE A 56 1.12 -7.40 1.18
N ASP A 57 0.63 -6.96 2.32
CA ASP A 57 -0.75 -6.61 2.60
C ASP A 57 -0.82 -5.16 3.11
N LYS A 58 -2.02 -4.72 3.51
CA LYS A 58 -2.22 -3.36 4.00
C LYS A 58 -1.37 -3.00 5.23
N ASP A 59 -0.88 -3.98 5.98
CA ASP A 59 -0.16 -3.76 7.24
C ASP A 59 1.36 -3.69 7.02
N THR A 60 1.87 -4.38 6.00
CA THR A 60 3.32 -4.45 5.72
C THR A 60 3.77 -3.51 4.60
N ILE A 61 2.90 -3.22 3.61
CA ILE A 61 3.28 -2.45 2.41
C ILE A 61 3.57 -0.97 2.70
N GLN A 62 3.19 -0.48 3.87
CA GLN A 62 3.42 0.90 4.31
C GLN A 62 4.82 1.12 4.90
N ASN A 63 5.56 0.05 5.17
CA ASN A 63 6.88 0.08 5.79
C ASN A 63 8.04 0.12 4.77
N LEU A 64 7.71 0.23 3.47
CA LEU A 64 8.63 0.39 2.35
C LEU A 64 8.87 1.86 2.04
#